data_AF-K8GE08-F1
#
_entry.id   AF-K8GE08-F1
#
_cell.length_a   1.000
_cell.length_b   1.000
_cell.length_c   1.000
_cell.angle_alpha   90.00
_cell.angle_beta   90.00
_cell.angle_gamma   90.00
#
_symmetry.space_group_name_H-M   'P 1'
#
loop_
_entity.id
_entity.type
_entity.pdbx_description
1 polymer ?
#
loop_
_entity_poly.entity_id
_entity_poly.type
_entity_poly.pdbx_seq_one_letter_code
_entity_poly.pdbx_strand_id
1 'polypeptide(L)'
;MANLPHFIQYQGSKRNLAKHILQFFPKNIKRLVEPFAGTAAISVATSASQLTHSFWLNDLNKPLIELLELSIERPDEIANSYLQLWNEQHTNSVAPLF
;
A
#
# COMPACT_ATOMS: atom_id res chain seq x y z
N MET A 1 -2.53 -0.91 -17.98
CA MET A 1 -2.82 -0.41 -16.63
C MET A 1 -1.55 0.24 -16.13
N ALA A 2 -1.61 1.46 -15.62
CA ALA A 2 -0.46 2.07 -14.96
C ALA A 2 0.10 1.10 -13.90
N ASN A 3 1.43 1.02 -13.77
CA ASN A 3 2.06 0.24 -12.70
C ASN A 3 1.67 0.88 -11.36
N LEU A 4 0.63 0.35 -10.72
CA LEU A 4 0.23 0.84 -9.42
C LEU A 4 1.34 0.60 -8.41
N PRO A 5 1.64 1.60 -7.56
CA PRO A 5 2.66 1.45 -6.55
C PRO A 5 2.33 0.27 -5.66
N HIS A 6 3.35 -0.52 -5.36
CA HIS A 6 3.24 -1.66 -4.47
C HIS A 6 4.05 -1.38 -3.23
N PHE A 7 3.34 -1.18 -2.12
CA PHE A 7 3.95 -0.71 -0.89
C PHE A 7 4.92 -1.75 -0.31
N ILE A 8 4.43 -2.94 0.02
CA ILE A 8 5.24 -4.04 0.57
C ILE A 8 4.76 -5.40 0.06
N GLN A 9 5.67 -6.37 -0.05
CA GLN A 9 5.29 -7.76 -0.32
C GLN A 9 4.57 -8.35 0.89
N TYR A 10 3.41 -8.96 0.64
CA TYR A 10 2.59 -9.55 1.68
C TYR A 10 1.90 -10.81 1.19
N GLN A 11 1.98 -11.88 1.98
CA GLN A 11 1.37 -13.15 1.64
C GLN A 11 -0.14 -13.00 1.53
N GLY A 12 -0.73 -13.59 0.49
CA GLY A 12 -2.17 -13.48 0.23
C GLY A 12 -2.60 -12.11 -0.32
N SER A 13 -1.66 -11.29 -0.81
CA SER A 13 -2.00 -10.04 -1.50
C SER A 13 -2.91 -10.30 -2.70
N LYS A 14 -4.04 -9.58 -2.72
CA LYS A 14 -5.08 -9.67 -3.76
C LYS A 14 -4.74 -8.87 -5.01
N ARG A 15 -3.54 -8.28 -5.12
CA ARG A 15 -3.14 -7.36 -6.22
C ARG A 15 -3.42 -7.92 -7.61
N ASN A 16 -3.04 -9.18 -7.87
CA ASN A 16 -3.22 -9.80 -9.17
C ASN A 16 -4.71 -10.05 -9.50
N LEU A 17 -5.52 -10.24 -8.46
CA LEU A 17 -6.96 -10.46 -8.57
C LEU A 17 -7.77 -9.15 -8.54
N ALA A 18 -7.17 -8.03 -8.13
CA ALA A 18 -7.88 -6.77 -7.90
C ALA A 18 -8.71 -6.37 -9.13
N LYS A 19 -8.11 -6.37 -10.33
CA LYS A 19 -8.83 -6.03 -11.56
C LYS A 19 -10.09 -6.87 -11.81
N HIS A 20 -10.10 -8.13 -11.37
CA HIS A 20 -11.24 -9.03 -11.50
C HIS A 20 -12.26 -8.79 -10.38
N ILE A 21 -11.80 -8.61 -9.15
CA ILE A 21 -12.65 -8.30 -7.99
C ILE A 21 -13.45 -7.00 -8.23
N LEU A 22 -12.79 -5.97 -8.76
CA LEU A 22 -13.41 -4.68 -9.05
C LEU A 22 -14.56 -4.77 -10.07
N GLN A 23 -14.59 -5.79 -10.95
CA GLN A 23 -15.70 -5.98 -11.91
C GLN A 23 -17.02 -6.37 -11.24
N PHE A 24 -16.95 -6.88 -10.00
CA PHE A 24 -18.11 -7.25 -9.21
C PHE A 24 -18.58 -6.15 -8.27
N PHE A 25 -17.90 -4.99 -8.26
CA PHE A 25 -18.30 -3.87 -7.44
C PHE A 25 -19.60 -3.23 -7.97
N PRO A 26 -20.47 -2.71 -7.10
CA PRO A 26 -21.62 -1.93 -7.54
C PRO A 26 -21.15 -0.66 -8.26
N LYS A 27 -21.98 -0.15 -9.19
CA LYS A 27 -21.64 1.03 -10.00
C LYS A 27 -21.34 2.29 -9.17
N ASN A 28 -22.02 2.45 -8.04
CA ASN A 28 -21.88 3.60 -7.15
C ASN A 28 -21.46 3.15 -5.76
N ILE A 29 -20.24 3.50 -5.36
CA ILE A 29 -19.70 3.18 -4.02
C ILE A 29 -19.48 4.48 -3.26
N LYS A 30 -20.21 4.65 -2.16
CA LYS A 30 -20.04 5.81 -1.29
C LYS A 30 -18.79 5.69 -0.40
N ARG A 31 -18.48 4.47 0.05
CA ARG A 31 -17.30 4.12 0.85
C ARG A 31 -16.94 2.66 0.65
N LEU A 32 -15.65 2.35 0.54
CA LEU A 32 -15.13 0.99 0.64
C LEU A 32 -14.74 0.69 2.09
N VAL A 33 -15.18 -0.44 2.63
CA VAL A 33 -14.83 -0.90 3.99
C VAL A 33 -14.12 -2.25 3.86
N GLU A 34 -12.86 -2.33 4.31
CA GLU A 34 -12.05 -3.54 4.32
C GLU A 34 -11.75 -3.98 5.76
N PRO A 35 -12.50 -4.96 6.33
CA PRO A 35 -12.22 -5.50 7.66
C PRO A 35 -10.90 -6.28 7.78
N PHE A 36 -10.38 -6.75 6.64
CA PHE A 36 -9.15 -7.53 6.52
C PHE A 36 -8.31 -6.99 5.34
N ALA A 37 -7.81 -5.77 5.52
CA ALA A 37 -7.19 -5.00 4.44
C ALA A 37 -5.86 -5.62 3.97
N GLY A 38 -5.09 -6.26 4.85
CA GLY A 38 -3.70 -6.60 4.57
C GLY A 38 -2.94 -5.36 4.09
N THR A 39 -2.32 -5.41 2.91
CA THR A 39 -1.65 -4.25 2.29
C THR A 39 -2.57 -3.31 1.51
N ALA A 40 -3.87 -3.36 1.78
CA ALA A 40 -4.89 -2.50 1.15
C ALA A 40 -4.91 -2.59 -0.40
N ALA A 41 -4.56 -3.76 -0.96
CA ALA A 41 -4.45 -3.94 -2.41
C ALA A 41 -5.75 -3.62 -3.18
N ILE A 42 -6.92 -3.89 -2.57
CA ILE A 42 -8.22 -3.56 -3.17
C ILE A 42 -8.50 -2.07 -3.03
N SER A 43 -8.24 -1.45 -1.88
CA SER A 43 -8.37 0.00 -1.73
C SER A 43 -7.48 0.79 -2.69
N VAL A 44 -6.21 0.40 -2.88
CA VAL A 44 -5.31 1.02 -3.86
C VAL A 44 -5.89 0.91 -5.27
N ALA A 45 -6.34 -0.28 -5.68
CA ALA A 45 -6.95 -0.48 -7.00
C ALA A 45 -8.26 0.31 -7.17
N THR A 46 -9.08 0.38 -6.13
CA THR A 46 -10.37 1.10 -6.11
C THR A 46 -10.15 2.61 -6.22
N SER A 47 -9.18 3.15 -5.46
CA SER A 47 -8.78 4.55 -5.51
C SER A 47 -8.21 4.92 -6.88
N ALA A 48 -7.31 4.09 -7.42
CA ALA A 48 -6.74 4.29 -8.75
C ALA A 48 -7.76 4.22 -9.89
N SER A 49 -8.81 3.42 -9.70
CA SER A 49 -9.94 3.32 -10.64
C SER A 49 -11.02 4.39 -10.39
N GLN A 50 -10.77 5.32 -9.45
CA GLN A 50 -11.65 6.44 -9.08
C GLN A 50 -13.09 6.01 -8.74
N LEU A 51 -13.26 4.79 -8.19
CA LEU A 51 -14.59 4.26 -7.86
C LEU A 51 -15.18 4.89 -6.59
N THR A 52 -14.33 5.35 -5.67
CA THR A 52 -14.71 6.07 -4.46
C THR A 52 -13.52 6.85 -3.89
N HIS A 53 -13.81 7.83 -3.04
CA HIS A 53 -12.80 8.62 -2.31
C HIS A 53 -12.91 8.44 -0.78
N SER A 54 -13.74 7.51 -0.30
CA SER A 54 -13.90 7.24 1.12
C SER A 54 -13.58 5.79 1.44
N PHE A 55 -12.69 5.57 2.39
CA PHE A 55 -12.15 4.26 2.74
C PHE A 55 -12.17 4.07 4.25
N TRP A 56 -12.47 2.85 4.70
CA TRP A 56 -12.20 2.37 6.05
C TRP A 56 -11.38 1.09 5.96
N LEU A 57 -10.17 1.14 6.49
CA LEU A 57 -9.24 0.03 6.50
C LEU A 57 -9.13 -0.49 7.92
N ASN A 58 -9.22 -1.81 8.07
CA ASN A 58 -8.96 -2.51 9.32
C ASN A 58 -8.13 -3.76 9.02
N ASP A 59 -7.23 -4.08 9.93
CA ASP A 59 -6.53 -5.36 10.01
C ASP A 59 -6.15 -5.60 11.47
N LEU A 60 -6.05 -6.87 11.87
CA LEU A 60 -5.60 -7.22 13.23
C LEU A 60 -4.12 -6.85 13.42
N ASN A 61 -3.33 -6.88 12.35
CA ASN A 61 -1.91 -6.54 12.37
C ASN A 61 -1.74 -5.02 12.52
N LYS A 62 -1.76 -4.54 13.76
CA LYS A 62 -1.62 -3.12 14.09
C LYS A 62 -0.40 -2.45 13.44
N PRO A 63 0.83 -3.02 13.50
CA PRO A 63 1.98 -2.45 12.80
C PRO A 63 1.76 -2.24 11.29
N LEU A 64 1.03 -3.14 10.63
CA LEU A 64 0.73 -3.01 9.20
C LEU A 64 -0.21 -1.83 8.93
N ILE A 65 -1.25 -1.64 9.75
CA ILE A 65 -2.17 -0.51 9.62
C ILE A 65 -1.46 0.81 9.90
N GLU A 66 -0.63 0.88 10.94
CA GLU A 66 0.15 2.07 11.26
C GLU A 66 1.15 2.40 10.14
N LEU A 67 1.76 1.39 9.51
CA LEU A 67 2.67 1.58 8.38
C LEU A 67 1.92 2.12 7.14
N LEU A 68 0.71 1.63 6.88
CA LEU A 68 -0.14 2.15 5.81
C LEU A 68 -0.56 3.60 6.08
N GLU A 69 -0.99 3.92 7.31
CA GLU A 69 -1.33 5.28 7.72
C GLU A 69 -0.12 6.21 7.56
N LEU A 70 1.06 5.79 8.01
CA LEU A 70 2.30 6.56 7.85
C LEU A 70 2.62 6.82 6.37
N SER A 71 2.40 5.85 5.49
CA SER A 71 2.62 6.02 4.04
C SER A 71 1.71 7.05 3.38
N ILE A 72 0.53 7.30 3.95
CA ILE A 72 -0.48 8.23 3.42
C ILE A 72 -0.26 9.62 4.02
N GLU A 73 -0.12 9.69 5.34
CA GLU A 73 -0.11 10.96 6.08
C GLU A 73 1.29 11.58 6.14
N ARG A 74 2.34 10.75 6.14
CA ARG A 74 3.74 11.18 6.35
C ARG A 74 4.71 10.42 5.42
N PRO A 75 4.52 10.48 4.08
CA PRO A 75 5.27 9.69 3.11
C PRO A 75 6.79 9.96 3.13
N ASP A 76 7.21 11.19 3.40
CA ASP A 76 8.64 11.54 3.47
C ASP A 76 9.31 10.93 4.72
N GLU A 77 8.59 10.87 5.86
CA GLU A 77 9.11 10.29 7.11
C GLU A 77 9.42 8.80 6.93
N ILE A 78 8.47 8.05 6.36
CA ILE A 78 8.65 6.62 6.12
C ILE A 78 9.72 6.36 5.05
N ALA A 79 9.76 7.15 3.97
CA ALA A 79 10.76 6.98 2.91
C ALA A 79 12.17 7.24 3.44
N ASN A 80 12.37 8.31 4.21
CA ASN A 80 13.66 8.63 4.82
C ASN A 80 14.07 7.57 5.85
N SER A 81 13.14 7.11 6.68
CA SER A 81 13.40 6.04 7.67
C SER A 81 13.82 4.75 6.97
N TYR A 82 13.14 4.38 5.89
CA TYR A 82 13.51 3.21 5.10
C TYR A 82 14.88 3.38 4.43
N LEU A 83 15.17 4.56 3.87
CA LEU A 83 16.48 4.86 3.26
C LEU A 83 17.63 4.75 4.27
N GLN A 84 17.42 5.24 5.49
CA GLN A 84 18.42 5.09 6.56
C GLN A 84 18.67 3.61 6.87
N LEU A 85 17.61 2.83 7.12
CA LEU A 85 17.71 1.39 7.37
C LEU A 85 18.37 0.63 6.22
N TRP A 86 18.10 1.04 4.99
CA TRP A 86 18.73 0.47 3.79
C TRP A 86 20.23 0.71 3.77
N ASN A 87 20.66 1.94 4.03
CA ASN A 87 22.08 2.31 4.05
C ASN A 87 22.85 1.63 5.21
N GLU A 88 22.21 1.44 6.36
CA GLU A 88 22.81 0.76 7.52
C GLU A 88 23.07 -0.74 7.30
N GLN A 89 22.34 -1.38 6.38
CA GLN A 89 22.55 -2.80 6.04
C GLN A 89 23.86 -3.04 5.28
N HIS A 90 24.46 -2.00 4.72
CA HIS A 90 25.69 -2.08 3.95
C HIS A 90 26.89 -1.80 4.87
N THR A 91 27.38 -2.81 5.59
CA THR A 91 28.67 -2.72 6.29
C THR A 91 29.79 -2.65 5.24
N ASN A 92 30.19 -1.44 4.82
CA ASN A 92 31.20 -1.17 3.79
C ASN A 92 31.02 -1.91 2.45
N SER A 93 30.33 -1.30 1.48
CA SER A 93 30.63 -1.44 0.05
C SER A 93 29.85 -0.41 -0.77
N VAL A 94 30.34 0.83 -0.82
CA VAL A 94 30.37 1.66 -2.05
C VAL A 94 31.44 2.73 -1.87
N ALA A 95 32.58 2.55 -2.56
CA ALA A 95 33.29 3.72 -3.06
C ALA A 95 32.29 4.55 -3.90
N PRO A 96 32.31 5.89 -3.79
CA PRO A 96 31.28 6.70 -4.41
C PRO A 96 31.41 6.61 -5.94
N LEU A 97 30.41 6.02 -6.59
CA LEU A 97 30.21 6.14 -8.03
C LEU A 97 29.59 7.52 -8.30
N PHE A 98 30.45 8.51 -8.41
CA PHE A 98 30.27 9.63 -9.34
C PHE A 98 30.95 9.27 -10.67
#